data_AF-A0A4R1YJT2-F1
#
_entry.id   AF-A0A4R1YJT2-F1
#
_cell.length_a   1.000
_cell.length_b   1.000
_cell.length_c   1.000
_cell.angle_alpha   90.00
_cell.angle_beta   90.00
_cell.angle_gamma   90.00
#
_symmetry.space_group_name_H-M   'P 1'
#
loop_
_entity.id
_entity.type
_entity.pdbx_description
1 polymer ?
#
loop_
_entity_poly.entity_id
_entity_poly.type
_entity_poly.pdbx_seq_one_letter_code
_entity_poly.pdbx_strand_id
1 'polypeptide(L)'
;MSDYPETQLFIDGTWRDGSNDRLPMVNPATGEIIGTVANAGRDDLDAALVATESGFDIWREVSAFDCARVLHKAAQLLRDRVEKIATIMTLEQGKPIAEARAETLGAADMIDWFAEEARRAYGRVAPPRFAPPQRAGRPRCRLQPLELSFEPGRS
;
A
#
# COMPACT_ATOMS: atom_id res chain seq x y z
N MET A 1 -4.23 25.64 -18.16
CA MET A 1 -4.91 24.55 -17.44
C MET A 1 -3.84 23.54 -17.06
N SER A 2 -3.57 23.39 -15.77
CA SER A 2 -2.54 22.48 -15.26
C SER A 2 -2.86 21.03 -15.66
N ASP A 3 -1.88 20.27 -16.12
CA ASP A 3 -2.02 18.84 -16.52
C ASP A 3 -2.07 17.91 -15.29
N TYR A 4 -2.67 18.38 -14.21
CA TYR A 4 -2.75 17.66 -12.95
C TYR A 4 -3.90 16.65 -13.00
N PRO A 5 -3.69 15.38 -12.63
CA PRO A 5 -4.73 14.36 -12.74
C PRO A 5 -5.90 14.65 -11.79
N GLU A 6 -7.11 14.37 -12.26
CA GLU A 6 -8.28 14.33 -11.40
C GLU A 6 -8.17 13.11 -10.48
N THR A 7 -7.99 13.35 -9.19
CA THR A 7 -7.79 12.26 -8.21
C THR A 7 -9.14 11.82 -7.63
N GLN A 8 -9.25 10.51 -7.42
CA GLN A 8 -10.40 9.84 -6.83
C GLN A 8 -9.93 8.89 -5.74
N LEU A 9 -10.82 8.50 -4.83
CA LEU A 9 -10.55 7.45 -3.85
C LEU A 9 -10.65 6.09 -4.56
N PHE A 10 -9.70 5.20 -4.31
CA PHE A 10 -9.75 3.81 -4.78
C PHE A 10 -10.18 2.90 -3.63
N ILE A 11 -11.47 2.53 -3.61
CA ILE A 11 -12.06 1.72 -2.54
C ILE A 11 -12.81 0.55 -3.17
N ASP A 12 -12.58 -0.66 -2.65
CA ASP A 12 -13.19 -1.91 -3.13
C ASP A 12 -13.03 -2.14 -4.65
N GLY A 13 -11.85 -1.85 -5.18
CA GLY A 13 -11.55 -2.03 -6.60
C GLY A 13 -12.17 -0.97 -7.52
N THR A 14 -12.82 0.06 -6.97
CA THR A 14 -13.50 1.11 -7.75
C THR A 14 -12.93 2.49 -7.46
N TRP A 15 -12.87 3.34 -8.50
CA TRP A 15 -12.56 4.75 -8.35
C TRP A 15 -13.86 5.53 -8.11
N ARG A 16 -13.90 6.34 -7.05
CA ARG A 16 -15.05 7.18 -6.70
C ARG A 16 -14.63 8.49 -6.05
N ASP A 17 -15.50 9.49 -6.09
CA ASP A 17 -15.32 10.69 -5.29
C ASP A 17 -15.47 10.39 -3.79
N GLY A 18 -14.89 11.26 -2.96
CA GLY A 18 -15.09 11.22 -1.52
C GLY A 18 -16.41 11.86 -1.11
N SER A 19 -16.87 11.54 0.08
CA SER A 19 -18.12 12.04 0.64
C SER A 19 -18.05 13.50 1.11
N ASN A 20 -16.84 14.06 1.26
CA ASN A 20 -16.63 15.46 1.62
C ASN A 20 -16.28 16.31 0.37
N ASP A 21 -16.40 17.63 0.52
CA ASP A 21 -15.96 18.58 -0.49
C ASP A 21 -14.48 18.40 -0.83
N ARG A 22 -14.18 18.39 -2.14
CA ARG A 22 -12.83 18.24 -2.67
C ARG A 22 -11.90 19.36 -2.15
N LEU A 23 -10.65 19.00 -1.86
CA LEU A 23 -9.67 19.95 -1.36
C LEU A 23 -8.86 20.56 -2.52
N PRO A 24 -8.58 21.87 -2.51
CA PRO A 24 -7.73 22.48 -3.52
C PRO A 24 -6.27 22.02 -3.33
N MET A 25 -5.62 21.65 -4.43
CA MET A 25 -4.19 21.36 -4.45
C MET A 25 -3.43 22.59 -4.91
N VAL A 26 -2.51 23.08 -4.07
CA VAL A 26 -1.76 24.32 -4.31
C VAL A 26 -0.30 23.98 -4.57
N ASN A 27 0.28 24.56 -5.61
CA ASN A 27 1.72 24.43 -5.85
C ASN A 27 2.49 25.33 -4.88
N PRO A 28 3.37 24.79 -4.02
CA PRO A 28 4.07 25.58 -3.01
C PRO A 28 5.08 26.57 -3.61
N ALA A 29 5.54 26.36 -4.84
CA ALA A 29 6.48 27.26 -5.52
C ALA A 29 5.81 28.50 -6.13
N THR A 30 4.56 28.40 -6.58
CA THR A 30 3.84 29.49 -7.25
C THR A 30 2.67 30.05 -6.44
N GLY A 31 2.13 29.27 -5.49
CA GLY A 31 0.90 29.59 -4.76
C GLY A 31 -0.38 29.38 -5.56
N GLU A 32 -0.29 28.87 -6.79
CA GLU A 32 -1.45 28.65 -7.66
C GLU A 32 -2.11 27.31 -7.40
N ILE A 33 -3.44 27.26 -7.55
CA ILE A 33 -4.19 26.01 -7.50
C ILE A 33 -3.92 25.22 -8.79
N ILE A 34 -3.31 24.04 -8.64
CA ILE A 34 -2.97 23.14 -9.75
C ILE A 34 -4.05 22.09 -10.00
N GLY A 35 -4.95 21.84 -9.05
CA GLY A 35 -6.01 20.85 -9.17
C GLY A 35 -6.84 20.73 -7.90
N THR A 36 -7.64 19.66 -7.80
CA THR A 36 -8.38 19.32 -6.58
C THR A 36 -8.22 17.85 -6.26
N VAL A 37 -8.27 17.49 -4.98
CA VAL A 37 -8.19 16.11 -4.51
C VAL A 37 -9.47 15.64 -3.84
N ALA A 38 -9.83 14.38 -4.07
CA ALA A 38 -10.98 13.76 -3.40
C ALA A 38 -10.74 13.76 -1.88
N ASN A 39 -11.76 14.15 -1.13
CA ASN A 39 -11.70 14.28 0.31
C ASN A 39 -12.55 13.20 0.96
N ALA A 40 -11.90 12.23 1.61
CA ALA A 40 -12.58 11.14 2.27
C ALA A 40 -13.30 11.64 3.53
N GLY A 41 -14.57 11.27 3.69
CA GLY A 41 -15.30 11.42 4.95
C GLY A 41 -15.37 10.12 5.73
N ARG A 42 -16.15 10.14 6.81
CA ARG A 42 -16.28 8.97 7.71
C ARG A 42 -16.88 7.76 6.99
N ASP A 43 -17.89 7.98 6.16
CA ASP A 43 -18.57 6.91 5.43
C ASP A 43 -17.62 6.22 4.42
N ASP A 44 -16.68 6.97 3.83
CA ASP A 44 -15.65 6.39 2.97
C ASP A 44 -14.68 5.50 3.74
N LEU A 45 -14.30 5.92 4.95
CA LEU A 45 -13.42 5.14 5.83
C LEU A 45 -14.11 3.85 6.28
N ASP A 46 -15.37 3.92 6.68
CA ASP A 46 -16.16 2.74 7.06
C ASP A 46 -16.26 1.76 5.90
N ALA A 47 -16.51 2.24 4.68
CA ALA A 47 -16.51 1.41 3.48
C ALA A 47 -15.12 0.83 3.15
N ALA A 48 -14.05 1.60 3.34
CA ALA A 48 -12.68 1.12 3.14
C ALA A 48 -12.28 0.03 4.15
N LEU A 49 -12.75 0.13 5.40
CA LEU A 49 -12.54 -0.89 6.42
C LEU A 49 -13.21 -2.21 6.04
N VAL A 50 -14.49 -2.17 5.65
CA VAL A 50 -15.24 -3.37 5.21
C VAL A 50 -14.57 -4.02 4.00
N ALA A 51 -14.12 -3.22 3.03
CA ALA A 51 -13.40 -3.71 1.87
C ALA A 51 -12.03 -4.30 2.24
N THR A 52 -11.35 -3.73 3.23
CA THR A 52 -10.04 -4.21 3.72
C THR A 52 -10.18 -5.55 4.43
N GLU A 53 -11.19 -5.74 5.28
CA GLU A 53 -11.46 -7.03 5.94
C GLU A 53 -11.73 -8.13 4.91
N SER A 54 -12.64 -7.86 3.96
CA SER A 54 -12.99 -8.79 2.89
C SER A 54 -11.78 -9.10 1.99
N GLY A 55 -11.00 -8.08 1.65
CA GLY A 55 -9.78 -8.22 0.86
C GLY A 55 -8.69 -9.00 1.60
N PHE A 56 -8.57 -8.82 2.92
CA PHE A 56 -7.60 -9.53 3.75
C PHE A 56 -7.90 -11.02 3.84
N ASP A 57 -9.18 -11.40 3.99
CA ASP A 57 -9.61 -12.80 4.00
C ASP A 57 -9.24 -13.55 2.72
N ILE A 58 -9.26 -12.85 1.58
CA ILE A 58 -8.79 -13.39 0.30
C ILE A 58 -7.26 -13.39 0.25
N TRP A 59 -6.64 -12.26 0.60
CA TRP A 59 -5.19 -12.05 0.44
C TRP A 59 -4.35 -12.96 1.34
N ARG A 60 -4.83 -13.29 2.54
CA ARG A 60 -4.11 -14.17 3.48
C ARG A 60 -3.95 -15.60 2.96
N GLU A 61 -4.79 -16.03 2.03
CA GLU A 61 -4.72 -17.35 1.39
C GLU A 61 -3.86 -17.33 0.11
N VAL A 62 -3.45 -16.15 -0.37
CA VAL A 62 -2.56 -16.00 -1.52
C VAL A 62 -1.18 -16.52 -1.17
N SER A 63 -0.59 -17.32 -2.06
CA SER A 63 0.75 -17.86 -1.85
C SER A 63 1.79 -16.74 -1.80
N ALA A 64 2.87 -16.93 -1.02
CA ALA A 64 3.97 -15.98 -0.96
C ALA A 64 4.60 -15.68 -2.35
N PHE A 65 4.58 -16.66 -3.26
CA PHE A 65 5.07 -16.51 -4.62
C PHE A 65 4.15 -15.64 -5.49
N ASP A 66 2.84 -15.82 -5.38
CA ASP A 66 1.86 -15.00 -6.10
C ASP A 66 1.82 -13.57 -5.57
N CYS A 67 1.89 -13.41 -4.24
CA CYS A 67 2.06 -12.11 -3.59
C CYS A 67 3.31 -11.39 -4.13
N ALA A 68 4.47 -12.06 -4.14
CA ALA A 68 5.71 -11.49 -4.69
C ALA A 68 5.57 -11.11 -6.17
N ARG A 69 4.89 -11.93 -6.98
CA ARG A 69 4.63 -11.63 -8.41
C ARG A 69 3.81 -10.35 -8.59
N VAL A 70 2.79 -10.14 -7.76
CA VAL A 70 1.98 -8.91 -7.78
C VAL A 70 2.84 -7.70 -7.39
N LEU A 71 3.63 -7.81 -6.32
CA LEU A 71 4.49 -6.72 -5.84
C LEU A 71 5.57 -6.34 -6.87
N HIS A 72 6.24 -7.31 -7.49
CA HIS A 72 7.20 -7.03 -8.58
C HIS A 72 6.53 -6.33 -9.76
N LYS A 73 5.28 -6.70 -10.09
CA LYS A 73 4.54 -6.02 -11.15
C LYS A 73 4.23 -4.57 -10.76
N ALA A 74 3.89 -4.30 -9.51
CA ALA A 74 3.68 -2.95 -9.01
C ALA A 74 4.96 -2.10 -9.05
N ALA A 75 6.10 -2.67 -8.63
CA ALA A 75 7.41 -2.01 -8.71
C ALA A 75 7.78 -1.68 -10.17
N GLN A 76 7.54 -2.60 -11.11
CA GLN A 76 7.76 -2.33 -12.53
C GLN A 76 6.89 -1.17 -13.04
N LEU A 77 5.60 -1.15 -12.67
CA LEU A 77 4.69 -0.07 -13.07
C LEU A 77 5.11 1.30 -12.52
N LEU A 78 5.69 1.36 -11.32
CA LEU A 78 6.28 2.59 -10.78
C LEU A 78 7.48 3.05 -11.63
N ARG A 79 8.38 2.14 -11.98
CA ARG A 79 9.54 2.45 -12.83
C ARG A 79 9.14 2.93 -14.21
N ASP A 80 8.16 2.26 -14.83
CA ASP A 80 7.64 2.64 -16.16
C ASP A 80 7.02 4.04 -16.16
N ARG A 81 6.56 4.53 -15.00
CA ARG A 81 5.85 5.80 -14.82
C ARG A 81 6.65 6.83 -14.03
N VAL A 82 7.95 6.61 -13.82
CA VAL A 82 8.79 7.41 -12.93
C VAL A 82 8.73 8.90 -13.27
N GLU A 83 8.78 9.26 -14.55
CA GLU A 83 8.74 10.66 -14.99
C GLU A 83 7.42 11.34 -14.63
N LYS A 84 6.30 10.66 -14.88
CA LYS A 84 4.96 11.20 -14.59
C LYS A 84 4.75 11.38 -13.08
N ILE A 85 5.15 10.38 -12.29
CA ILE A 85 5.01 10.42 -10.83
C ILE A 85 5.91 11.51 -10.24
N ALA A 86 7.16 11.61 -10.71
CA ALA A 86 8.10 12.62 -10.24
C ALA A 86 7.61 14.05 -10.56
N THR A 87 7.04 14.29 -11.74
CA THR A 87 6.43 15.59 -12.08
C THR A 87 5.29 15.94 -11.14
N ILE A 88 4.37 14.99 -10.89
CA ILE A 88 3.26 15.22 -9.95
C ILE A 88 3.79 15.54 -8.55
N MET A 89 4.73 14.75 -8.05
CA MET A 89 5.32 14.95 -6.72
C MET A 89 6.04 16.29 -6.58
N THR A 90 6.73 16.76 -7.62
CA THR A 90 7.33 18.10 -7.66
C THR A 90 6.27 19.20 -7.65
N LEU A 91 5.16 19.04 -8.38
CA LEU A 91 4.07 20.03 -8.38
C LEU A 91 3.38 20.12 -7.02
N GLU A 92 3.24 18.99 -6.33
CA GLU A 92 2.56 18.89 -5.04
C GLU A 92 3.42 19.35 -3.86
N GLN A 93 4.69 18.96 -3.83
CA GLN A 93 5.58 19.17 -2.68
C GLN A 93 6.64 20.24 -2.92
N GLY A 94 6.89 20.65 -4.17
CA GLY A 94 7.92 21.63 -4.52
C GLY A 94 9.35 21.09 -4.54
N LYS A 95 9.56 19.78 -4.34
CA LYS A 95 10.90 19.17 -4.34
C LYS A 95 11.52 19.17 -5.74
N PRO A 96 12.86 19.29 -5.87
CA PRO A 96 13.54 19.18 -7.17
C PRO A 96 13.20 17.87 -7.89
N ILE A 97 13.03 17.91 -9.21
CA ILE A 97 12.62 16.74 -10.01
C ILE A 97 13.58 15.55 -9.87
N ALA A 98 14.88 15.82 -9.66
CA ALA A 98 15.88 14.78 -9.45
C ALA A 98 15.64 14.01 -8.14
N GLU A 99 15.23 14.73 -7.08
CA GLU A 99 14.88 14.13 -5.79
C GLU A 99 13.58 13.33 -5.89
N ALA A 100 12.55 13.88 -6.54
CA ALA A 100 11.30 13.17 -6.79
C ALA A 100 11.47 11.86 -7.58
N ARG A 101 12.37 11.87 -8.59
CA ARG A 101 12.74 10.65 -9.33
C ARG A 101 13.42 9.63 -8.42
N ALA A 102 14.41 10.07 -7.64
CA ALA A 102 15.12 9.19 -6.72
C ALA A 102 14.19 8.56 -5.68
N GLU A 103 13.25 9.33 -5.14
CA GLU A 103 12.23 8.84 -4.20
C GLU A 103 11.29 7.81 -4.84
N THR A 104 10.82 8.08 -6.07
CA THR A 104 9.95 7.14 -6.80
C THR A 104 10.66 5.82 -7.11
N LEU A 105 11.93 5.87 -7.51
CA LEU A 105 12.73 4.68 -7.75
C LEU A 105 13.05 3.93 -6.44
N GLY A 106 13.38 4.64 -5.38
CA GLY A 106 13.59 4.05 -4.06
C GLY A 106 12.34 3.35 -3.52
N ALA A 107 11.14 3.90 -3.77
CA ALA A 107 9.87 3.24 -3.44
C ALA A 107 9.68 1.93 -4.23
N ALA A 108 10.03 1.91 -5.52
CA ALA A 108 9.98 0.69 -6.33
C ALA A 108 10.96 -0.38 -5.82
N ASP A 109 12.18 0.02 -5.43
CA ASP A 109 13.18 -0.88 -4.87
C ASP A 109 12.74 -1.45 -3.51
N MET A 110 12.08 -0.64 -2.68
CA MET A 110 11.50 -1.08 -1.42
C MET A 110 10.39 -2.13 -1.62
N ILE A 111 9.55 -1.94 -2.64
CA ILE A 111 8.50 -2.93 -2.97
C ILE A 111 9.13 -4.25 -3.43
N ASP A 112 10.17 -4.20 -4.26
CA ASP A 112 10.90 -5.41 -4.66
C ASP A 112 11.53 -6.10 -3.45
N TRP A 113 12.14 -5.35 -2.53
CA TRP A 113 12.65 -5.91 -1.28
C TRP A 113 11.56 -6.64 -0.49
N PHE A 114 10.38 -6.05 -0.30
CA PHE A 114 9.28 -6.71 0.40
C PHE A 114 8.69 -7.91 -0.37
N ALA A 115 8.69 -7.88 -1.71
CA ALA A 115 8.32 -9.03 -2.53
C ALA A 115 9.26 -10.22 -2.27
N GLU A 116 10.56 -9.95 -2.15
CA GLU A 116 11.57 -10.94 -1.82
C GLU A 116 11.41 -11.47 -0.40
N GLU A 117 11.18 -10.58 0.57
CA GLU A 117 10.99 -10.96 1.97
C GLU A 117 9.71 -11.77 2.20
N ALA A 118 8.64 -11.51 1.43
CA ALA A 118 7.42 -12.33 1.48
C ALA A 118 7.71 -13.81 1.20
N ARG A 119 8.63 -14.11 0.28
CA ARG A 119 9.07 -15.48 -0.04
C ARG A 119 9.95 -16.11 1.05
N ARG A 120 10.52 -15.28 1.93
CA ARG A 120 11.43 -15.68 3.01
C ARG A 120 10.78 -15.65 4.40
N ALA A 121 9.46 -15.48 4.47
CA ALA A 121 8.70 -15.58 5.71
C ALA A 121 8.65 -17.05 6.21
N TYR A 122 9.77 -17.53 6.73
CA TYR A 122 9.92 -18.90 7.23
C TYR A 122 9.26 -19.05 8.60
N GLY A 123 8.30 -19.96 8.70
CA GLY A 123 7.89 -20.52 10.00
C GLY A 123 9.05 -21.28 10.65
N ARG A 124 9.08 -21.32 11.98
CA ARG A 124 10.09 -22.09 12.74
C ARG A 124 9.45 -23.37 13.29
N VAL A 125 10.15 -24.50 13.18
CA VAL A 125 9.79 -25.72 13.91
C VAL A 125 10.53 -25.70 15.23
N ALA A 126 9.82 -25.46 16.32
CA ALA A 126 10.40 -25.49 17.66
C ALA A 126 10.55 -26.95 18.13
N PRO A 127 11.72 -27.36 18.65
CA PRO A 127 11.84 -28.69 19.24
C PRO A 127 10.94 -28.77 20.48
N PRO A 128 10.15 -29.86 20.63
CA PRO A 128 9.33 -30.03 21.83
C PRO A 128 10.23 -30.23 23.06
N ARG A 129 9.85 -29.64 24.20
CA ARG A 129 10.59 -29.75 25.47
C ARG A 129 10.65 -31.18 26.02
N PHE A 130 9.66 -32.00 25.69
CA PHE A 130 9.59 -33.40 26.06
C PHE A 130 9.52 -34.27 24.80
N ALA A 131 10.03 -35.50 24.88
CA ALA A 131 9.91 -36.45 23.78
C ALA A 131 8.42 -36.68 23.46
N PRO A 132 7.97 -36.43 22.22
CA PRO A 132 6.59 -36.67 21.86
C PRO A 132 6.32 -38.19 21.91
N PRO A 133 5.12 -38.63 22.37
CA PRO A 133 4.70 -40.02 22.17
C PRO A 133 4.74 -40.34 20.66
N GLN A 134 5.00 -41.61 20.29
CA GLN A 134 5.35 -42.06 18.92
C GLN A 134 4.38 -41.63 17.78
N ARG A 135 3.25 -40.99 18.08
CA ARG A 135 2.24 -40.48 17.13
C ARG A 135 1.98 -38.96 17.18
N ALA A 136 2.62 -38.19 18.06
CA ALA A 136 2.40 -36.74 18.14
C ALA A 136 3.30 -35.99 17.15
N GLY A 137 2.70 -35.20 16.25
CA GLY A 137 3.41 -34.35 15.31
C GLY A 137 4.27 -33.29 16.02
N ARG A 138 5.36 -32.85 15.37
CA ARG A 138 6.21 -31.77 15.91
C ARG A 138 5.43 -30.45 15.93
N PRO A 139 5.49 -29.67 17.04
CA PRO A 139 4.86 -28.36 17.08
C PRO A 139 5.47 -27.43 16.02
N ARG A 140 4.62 -26.75 15.25
CA ARG A 140 5.02 -25.80 14.19
C ARG A 140 4.61 -24.39 14.60
N CYS A 141 5.56 -23.46 14.59
CA CYS A 141 5.27 -22.04 14.68
C CYS A 141 5.17 -21.48 13.25
N ARG A 142 3.99 -20.99 12.87
CA ARG A 142 3.73 -20.37 11.56
C ARG A 142 3.67 -18.86 11.74
N LEU A 143 4.38 -18.12 10.89
CA LEU A 143 4.17 -16.68 10.76
C LEU A 143 2.88 -16.47 9.95
N GLN A 144 1.92 -15.74 10.52
CA GLN A 144 0.68 -15.38 9.85
C GLN A 144 0.65 -13.85 9.64
N PRO A 145 0.04 -13.35 8.55
CA PRO A 145 -0.23 -11.93 8.40
C PRO A 145 -1.02 -11.42 9.61
N LEU A 146 -0.58 -10.30 10.18
CA LEU A 146 -1.33 -9.61 11.24
C LEU A 146 -2.53 -8.89 10.62
N GLU A 147 -3.68 -8.94 11.28
CA GLU A 147 -4.83 -8.10 10.93
C GLU A 147 -4.48 -6.63 11.12
N LEU A 148 -4.90 -5.79 10.18
CA LEU A 148 -4.65 -4.35 10.20
C LEU A 148 -5.73 -3.69 11.08
N SER A 149 -5.37 -3.31 12.31
CA SER A 149 -6.28 -2.64 13.25
C SER A 149 -6.11 -1.13 13.15
N PHE A 150 -7.12 -0.43 12.61
CA PHE A 150 -7.22 1.04 12.74
C PHE A 150 -8.07 1.35 13.98
N GLU A 151 -7.44 1.85 15.05
CA GLU A 151 -8.22 2.41 16.15
C GLU A 151 -8.73 3.80 15.74
N PRO A 152 -10.06 4.06 15.75
CA PRO A 152 -10.56 5.40 15.52
C PRO A 152 -10.07 6.30 16.67
N GLY A 153 -9.27 7.30 16.32
CA GLY A 153 -8.79 8.29 17.27
C GLY A 153 -9.96 8.93 18.00
N ARG A 154 -9.98 8.84 19.33
CA ARG A 154 -10.93 9.60 20.16
C ARG A 154 -10.73 11.09 19.88
N SER A 155 -11.77 11.72 19.36
CA SER A 155 -11.95 13.18 19.39
C SER A 155 -12.03 13.69 20.83
#